data_AF-A0AAQ3L643-F1
#
_entry.id   AF-A0AAQ3L643-F1
#
_cell.length_a   1.000
_cell.length_b   1.000
_cell.length_c   1.000
_cell.angle_alpha   90.00
_cell.angle_beta   90.00
_cell.angle_gamma   90.00
#
_symmetry.space_group_name_H-M   'P 1'
#
loop_
_entity.id
_entity.type
_entity.pdbx_description
1 polymer ?
#
loop_
_entity_poly.entity_id
_entity_poly.type
_entity_poly.pdbx_seq_one_letter_code
_entity_poly.pdbx_strand_id
1 'polypeptide(L)'
;MNYSHRAALALLTTCVWATGLPLAGNAAVYNVINLLDSGAGSLRDAINQAEATPEADQINFQVGGTLDVGSIFPTVTTEFSISSNGFNVILDGTSAANRAFTIDPGGNLSLSSFTLQNFASGASSGGAINVNGGTFSVSGSTFTDNVTDRTGGAIRIGSNGSATINTSVFTNNDGLQGGAIAMSTGSLLLTNSQITNNTASLRLFGAAGLAGGISAFGAPNITIQNSDISNNTGERSNGGIFIQGGTLDIDDSSINNNESQGSGEDGGGLQIASGAQVTITDSEINDNTAASGSRGGGIHAQTGGTSVTIERTTIDGNTADGGGGINVAEADLTVIQSTISNNDALNGGGGGISAASGDEDATRNTVIVENSTISGNTSSLGGGGLIVSAGASGEIDSSTIADNDSGSANGGGLRFSTEFDSTFEVQNSIFSGNIANGATNTIGGGESVDSGGHNLFDDDGGGIIASVGDLFNADADLQPLADNGGPTFTHALGALSDAIDTGSTSLGTDQRGYLRPVSQQDIGAYEFGAPIPEPTTYALLTSLVVLSMVILRRRCA
;
A
#
# COMPACT_ATOMS: atom_id res chain seq x y z
N MET A 1 -7.64 53.62 61.59
CA MET A 1 -7.14 54.01 60.26
C MET A 1 -8.26 53.71 59.28
N ASN A 2 -9.22 54.59 58.99
CA ASN A 2 -9.21 55.87 58.26
C ASN A 2 -8.94 55.74 56.74
N TYR A 3 -9.88 56.28 55.93
CA TYR A 3 -9.90 56.57 54.46
C TYR A 3 -9.97 55.35 53.49
N SER A 4 -11.05 55.09 52.75
CA SER A 4 -11.71 55.80 51.63
C SER A 4 -10.86 55.91 50.36
N HIS A 5 -11.34 55.39 49.21
CA HIS A 5 -11.38 56.11 47.93
C HIS A 5 -12.24 55.36 46.89
N ARG A 6 -13.21 56.09 46.32
CA ARG A 6 -13.93 55.81 45.07
C ARG A 6 -13.05 56.27 43.89
N ALA A 7 -13.07 55.54 42.78
CA ALA A 7 -12.85 56.05 41.41
C ALA A 7 -13.41 55.00 40.42
N ALA A 8 -14.61 55.20 39.87
CA ALA A 8 -14.86 55.87 38.59
C ALA A 8 -14.63 54.93 37.38
N LEU A 9 -15.73 54.27 36.98
CA LEU A 9 -15.90 53.54 35.74
C LEU A 9 -15.95 54.54 34.57
N ALA A 10 -14.89 54.59 33.75
CA ALA A 10 -14.89 55.33 32.51
C ALA A 10 -15.40 54.43 31.38
N LEU A 11 -16.62 54.70 30.88
CA LEU A 11 -17.08 54.20 29.60
C LEU A 11 -16.19 54.81 28.50
N LEU A 12 -15.31 54.01 27.91
CA LEU A 12 -14.77 54.33 26.58
C LEU A 12 -15.74 53.78 25.53
N THR A 13 -16.58 54.66 24.98
CA THR A 13 -17.29 54.44 23.74
C THR A 13 -16.30 54.46 22.57
N THR A 14 -15.79 53.31 22.16
CA THR A 14 -15.17 53.17 20.84
C THR A 14 -16.25 52.76 19.84
N CYS A 15 -16.65 53.75 19.05
CA CYS A 15 -17.49 53.57 17.87
C CYS A 15 -16.65 52.82 16.82
N VAL A 16 -16.71 51.48 16.83
CA VAL A 16 -16.23 50.68 15.72
C VAL A 16 -17.33 50.72 14.66
N TRP A 17 -17.04 51.37 13.54
CA TRP A 17 -17.80 51.22 12.33
C TRP A 17 -17.84 49.73 12.00
N ALA A 18 -19.02 49.12 12.13
CA ALA A 18 -19.31 47.85 11.49
C ALA A 18 -19.25 48.10 9.97
N THR A 19 -18.04 48.04 9.40
CA THR A 19 -17.90 47.71 7.99
C THR A 19 -18.53 46.34 7.84
N GLY A 20 -19.63 46.26 7.09
CA GLY A 20 -20.42 45.04 6.94
C GLY A 20 -19.50 43.85 6.70
N LEU A 21 -19.37 43.02 7.72
CA LEU A 21 -19.10 41.61 7.48
C LEU A 21 -20.26 41.17 6.58
N PRO A 22 -20.00 40.64 5.37
CA PRO A 22 -21.08 40.05 4.61
C PRO A 22 -21.77 39.06 5.55
N LEU A 23 -23.07 39.28 5.77
CA LEU A 23 -23.92 38.24 6.34
C LEU A 23 -23.66 37.02 5.45
N ALA A 24 -23.07 35.97 6.01
CA ALA A 24 -22.93 34.70 5.31
C ALA A 24 -24.32 34.35 4.75
N GLY A 25 -24.44 34.30 3.42
CA GLY A 25 -25.64 33.84 2.78
C GLY A 25 -25.94 32.41 3.23
N ASN A 26 -27.18 31.99 3.07
CA ASN A 26 -27.51 30.58 3.28
C ASN A 26 -27.12 29.82 2.00
N ALA A 27 -26.52 28.64 2.14
CA ALA A 27 -26.16 27.79 1.00
C ALA A 27 -27.35 27.60 0.06
N ALA A 28 -27.15 27.88 -1.22
CA ALA A 28 -28.14 27.76 -2.27
C ALA A 28 -28.21 26.31 -2.80
N VAL A 29 -29.36 25.98 -3.38
CA VAL A 29 -29.59 24.71 -4.07
C VAL A 29 -29.96 24.98 -5.52
N TYR A 30 -29.12 24.51 -6.44
CA TYR A 30 -29.31 24.60 -7.88
C TYR A 30 -29.71 23.24 -8.46
N ASN A 31 -30.59 23.26 -9.46
CA ASN A 31 -31.11 22.03 -10.08
C ASN A 31 -30.66 21.91 -11.53
N VAL A 32 -30.14 20.74 -11.88
CA VAL A 32 -29.86 20.37 -13.27
C VAL A 32 -31.06 19.63 -13.83
N ILE A 33 -31.76 20.25 -14.77
CA ILE A 33 -33.05 19.78 -15.31
C ILE A 33 -32.95 19.29 -16.76
N ASN A 34 -31.79 19.46 -17.40
CA ASN A 34 -31.52 18.94 -18.73
C ASN A 34 -30.03 18.54 -18.87
N LEU A 35 -29.75 17.70 -19.87
CA LEU A 35 -28.41 17.17 -20.17
C LEU A 35 -27.72 17.93 -21.32
N LEU A 36 -28.13 19.17 -21.58
CA LEU A 36 -27.42 20.02 -22.54
C LEU A 36 -26.09 20.46 -21.94
N ASP A 37 -25.05 20.61 -22.75
CA ASP A 37 -23.74 21.08 -22.27
C ASP A 37 -23.78 22.53 -21.73
N SER A 38 -24.72 23.35 -22.21
CA SER A 38 -24.88 24.75 -21.82
C SER A 38 -26.32 25.24 -21.94
N GLY A 39 -26.58 26.43 -21.39
CA GLY A 39 -27.91 27.04 -21.36
C GLY A 39 -28.63 26.81 -20.05
N ALA A 40 -29.76 27.50 -19.87
CA ALA A 40 -30.50 27.51 -18.62
C ALA A 40 -30.86 26.08 -18.15
N GLY A 41 -30.59 25.79 -16.88
CA GLY A 41 -30.90 24.50 -16.25
C GLY A 41 -29.95 23.35 -16.61
N SER A 42 -28.84 23.63 -17.29
CA SER A 42 -27.75 22.66 -17.48
C SER A 42 -26.83 22.58 -16.25
N LEU A 43 -25.95 21.58 -16.21
CA LEU A 43 -24.91 21.48 -15.19
C LEU A 43 -23.98 22.71 -15.20
N ARG A 44 -23.60 23.18 -16.40
CA ARG A 44 -22.74 24.35 -16.56
C ARG A 44 -23.38 25.63 -16.01
N ASP A 45 -24.68 25.80 -16.22
CA ASP A 45 -25.45 26.93 -15.67
C ASP A 45 -25.51 26.88 -14.13
N ALA A 46 -25.72 25.69 -13.56
CA ALA A 46 -25.71 25.51 -12.10
C ALA A 46 -24.32 25.78 -11.48
N ILE A 47 -23.24 25.31 -12.12
CA ILE A 47 -21.86 25.58 -11.67
C ILE A 47 -21.56 27.09 -11.70
N ASN A 48 -21.94 27.79 -12.78
CA ASN A 48 -21.74 29.25 -12.85
C ASN A 48 -22.47 29.99 -11.73
N GLN A 49 -23.61 29.48 -11.26
CA GLN A 49 -24.36 30.07 -10.16
C GLN A 49 -23.67 29.81 -8.81
N ALA A 50 -23.19 28.58 -8.57
CA ALA A 50 -22.47 28.22 -7.34
C ALA A 50 -21.09 28.91 -7.23
N GLU A 51 -20.42 29.17 -8.35
CA GLU A 51 -19.16 29.94 -8.36
C GLU A 51 -19.39 31.46 -8.13
N ALA A 52 -20.63 31.95 -8.24
CA ALA A 52 -20.93 33.36 -8.02
C ALA A 52 -21.11 33.71 -6.52
N THR A 53 -21.03 32.71 -5.65
CA THR A 53 -21.35 32.77 -4.22
C THR A 53 -20.21 32.15 -3.40
N PRO A 54 -19.84 32.75 -2.25
CA PRO A 54 -18.83 32.17 -1.37
C PRO A 54 -19.36 31.04 -0.47
N GLU A 55 -20.67 30.78 -0.47
CA GLU A 55 -21.31 29.76 0.35
C GLU A 55 -21.09 28.33 -0.19
N ALA A 56 -21.21 27.34 0.71
CA ALA A 56 -21.07 25.91 0.37
C ALA A 56 -22.34 25.36 -0.32
N ASP A 57 -22.49 25.60 -1.61
CA ASP A 57 -23.72 25.36 -2.36
C ASP A 57 -23.94 23.88 -2.75
N GLN A 58 -25.16 23.55 -3.17
CA GLN A 58 -25.55 22.21 -3.62
C GLN A 58 -26.11 22.25 -5.04
N ILE A 59 -25.63 21.34 -5.89
CA ILE A 59 -26.12 21.13 -7.25
C ILE A 59 -26.71 19.72 -7.34
N ASN A 60 -28.00 19.63 -7.64
CA ASN A 60 -28.73 18.36 -7.68
C ASN A 60 -29.27 18.07 -9.07
N PHE A 61 -28.95 16.89 -9.60
CA PHE A 61 -29.59 16.41 -10.82
C PHE A 61 -31.06 16.05 -10.58
N GLN A 62 -31.90 16.43 -11.53
CA GLN A 62 -33.32 16.06 -11.61
C GLN A 62 -33.60 15.19 -12.84
N VAL A 63 -32.54 14.81 -13.56
CA VAL A 63 -32.57 14.03 -14.80
C VAL A 63 -31.35 13.12 -14.85
N GLY A 64 -31.50 11.94 -15.48
CA GLY A 64 -30.42 10.99 -15.72
C GLY A 64 -30.18 10.77 -17.21
N GLY A 65 -28.98 10.32 -17.55
CA GLY A 65 -28.50 10.05 -18.90
C GLY A 65 -27.09 10.57 -19.12
N THR A 66 -26.68 10.61 -20.39
CA THR A 66 -25.36 11.08 -20.79
C THR A 66 -25.40 12.58 -21.12
N LEU A 67 -24.54 13.33 -20.44
CA LEU A 67 -24.19 14.71 -20.78
C LEU A 67 -22.84 14.68 -21.52
N ASP A 68 -22.88 15.06 -22.79
CA ASP A 68 -21.68 15.21 -23.62
C ASP A 68 -21.01 16.56 -23.31
N VAL A 69 -19.81 16.51 -22.71
CA VAL A 69 -19.07 17.67 -22.22
C VAL A 69 -18.25 18.28 -23.36
N GLY A 70 -18.85 19.22 -24.07
CA GLY A 70 -18.23 19.88 -25.24
C GLY A 70 -17.05 20.80 -24.89
N SER A 71 -16.93 21.22 -23.64
CA SER A 71 -15.81 22.03 -23.13
C SER A 71 -15.65 21.86 -21.63
N ILE A 72 -14.45 22.13 -21.09
CA ILE A 72 -14.20 22.09 -19.65
C ILE A 72 -15.23 22.95 -18.88
N PHE A 73 -15.71 22.47 -17.73
CA PHE A 73 -16.56 23.29 -16.85
C PHE A 73 -15.79 24.49 -16.29
N PRO A 74 -16.49 25.54 -15.80
CA PRO A 74 -15.83 26.62 -15.07
C PRO A 74 -14.91 26.07 -13.97
N THR A 75 -13.74 26.68 -13.82
CA THR A 75 -12.79 26.32 -12.77
C THR A 75 -13.46 26.47 -11.41
N VAL A 76 -13.27 25.46 -10.55
CA VAL A 76 -13.80 25.49 -9.19
C VAL A 76 -12.88 26.33 -8.31
N THR A 77 -13.43 27.42 -7.76
CA THR A 77 -12.74 28.34 -6.84
C THR A 77 -13.51 28.57 -5.54
N THR A 78 -14.77 28.14 -5.49
CA THR A 78 -15.62 28.16 -4.28
C THR A 78 -15.91 26.73 -3.80
N GLU A 79 -16.76 26.60 -2.78
CA GLU A 79 -17.16 25.31 -2.23
C GLU A 79 -18.55 24.92 -2.73
N PHE A 80 -18.68 23.75 -3.35
CA PHE A 80 -20.00 23.18 -3.64
C PHE A 80 -19.96 21.67 -3.85
N SER A 81 -21.14 21.06 -3.74
CA SER A 81 -21.36 19.64 -4.00
C SER A 81 -22.23 19.43 -5.23
N ILE A 82 -21.97 18.37 -5.99
CA ILE A 82 -22.80 17.91 -7.09
C ILE A 82 -23.24 16.49 -6.79
N SER A 83 -24.55 16.26 -6.79
CA SER A 83 -25.13 14.93 -6.61
C SER A 83 -25.97 14.52 -7.80
N SER A 84 -25.81 13.27 -8.23
CA SER A 84 -26.71 12.67 -9.21
C SER A 84 -28.12 12.44 -8.65
N ASN A 85 -28.31 12.55 -7.32
CA ASN A 85 -29.60 12.43 -6.64
C ASN A 85 -30.36 11.14 -6.99
N GLY A 86 -29.62 10.04 -7.15
CA GLY A 86 -30.14 8.72 -7.50
C GLY A 86 -30.40 8.50 -9.00
N PHE A 87 -30.16 9.50 -9.84
CA PHE A 87 -30.18 9.33 -11.29
C PHE A 87 -28.86 8.70 -11.78
N ASN A 88 -28.94 7.87 -12.81
CA ASN A 88 -27.73 7.45 -13.53
C ASN A 88 -27.24 8.60 -14.41
N VAL A 89 -26.16 9.27 -14.01
CA VAL A 89 -25.60 10.41 -14.74
C VAL A 89 -24.19 10.09 -15.22
N ILE A 90 -24.00 10.23 -16.54
CA ILE A 90 -22.71 10.03 -17.20
C ILE A 90 -22.25 11.40 -17.72
N LEU A 91 -21.06 11.82 -17.30
CA LEU A 91 -20.32 12.92 -17.91
C LEU A 91 -19.35 12.31 -18.92
N ASP A 92 -19.55 12.58 -20.20
CA ASP A 92 -18.80 11.96 -21.29
C ASP A 92 -17.96 13.01 -22.03
N GLY A 93 -16.66 12.75 -22.15
CA GLY A 93 -15.70 13.62 -22.84
C GLY A 93 -15.51 13.34 -24.34
N THR A 94 -16.25 12.39 -24.93
CA THR A 94 -15.99 11.89 -26.30
C THR A 94 -15.92 13.00 -27.37
N SER A 95 -16.77 14.03 -27.29
CA SER A 95 -16.84 15.07 -28.34
C SER A 95 -15.75 16.13 -28.24
N ALA A 96 -14.96 16.17 -27.16
CA ALA A 96 -13.92 17.18 -26.98
C ALA A 96 -12.71 16.65 -26.21
N ALA A 97 -11.51 16.86 -26.76
CA ALA A 97 -10.25 16.54 -26.09
C ALA A 97 -9.99 17.50 -24.91
N ASN A 98 -10.69 17.25 -23.79
CA ASN A 98 -10.67 18.04 -22.58
C ASN A 98 -10.83 17.13 -21.36
N ARG A 99 -10.68 17.75 -20.19
CA ARG A 99 -11.10 17.21 -18.89
C ARG A 99 -12.43 17.83 -18.45
N ALA A 100 -13.08 17.24 -17.46
CA ALA A 100 -14.32 17.76 -16.90
C ALA A 100 -14.10 18.98 -16.00
N PHE A 101 -13.25 18.82 -14.97
CA PHE A 101 -13.10 19.81 -13.90
C PHE A 101 -11.64 20.19 -13.65
N THR A 102 -11.42 21.45 -13.27
CA THR A 102 -10.19 21.94 -12.64
C THR A 102 -10.57 22.56 -11.30
N ILE A 103 -9.87 22.20 -10.23
CA ILE A 103 -10.10 22.71 -8.87
C ILE A 103 -8.87 23.49 -8.44
N ASP A 104 -8.96 24.82 -8.40
CA ASP A 104 -7.85 25.71 -8.04
C ASP A 104 -7.79 25.94 -6.52
N PRO A 105 -6.73 26.58 -6.00
CA PRO A 105 -6.58 26.79 -4.56
C PRO A 105 -7.77 27.59 -3.98
N GLY A 106 -8.34 27.08 -2.90
CA GLY A 106 -9.57 27.62 -2.29
C GLY A 106 -10.87 26.95 -2.79
N GLY A 107 -10.83 26.27 -3.93
CA GLY A 107 -11.95 25.48 -4.43
C GLY A 107 -12.12 24.16 -3.67
N ASN A 108 -13.38 23.78 -3.43
CA ASN A 108 -13.76 22.51 -2.81
C ASN A 108 -14.94 21.88 -3.56
N LEU A 109 -14.65 20.81 -4.31
CA LEU A 109 -15.66 20.10 -5.10
C LEU A 109 -15.94 18.72 -4.50
N SER A 110 -17.22 18.45 -4.21
CA SER A 110 -17.68 17.09 -3.87
C SER A 110 -18.58 16.51 -4.96
N LEU A 111 -18.26 15.32 -5.47
CA LEU A 111 -19.08 14.58 -6.43
C LEU A 111 -19.65 13.30 -5.80
N SER A 112 -20.91 12.97 -6.10
CA SER A 112 -21.53 11.73 -5.63
C SER A 112 -22.35 11.03 -6.71
N SER A 113 -22.05 9.74 -6.92
CA SER A 113 -22.80 8.82 -7.79
C SER A 113 -22.80 9.19 -9.28
N PHE A 114 -21.62 9.44 -9.86
CA PHE A 114 -21.43 9.76 -11.29
C PHE A 114 -20.60 8.69 -12.01
N THR A 115 -20.78 8.60 -13.33
CA THR A 115 -19.75 8.04 -14.23
C THR A 115 -19.06 9.17 -14.98
N LEU A 116 -17.74 9.22 -14.95
CA LEU A 116 -16.91 10.13 -15.73
C LEU A 116 -16.11 9.30 -16.73
N GLN A 117 -16.37 9.49 -18.02
CA GLN A 117 -15.80 8.64 -19.06
C GLN A 117 -15.28 9.39 -20.28
N ASN A 118 -14.34 8.75 -20.99
CA ASN A 118 -13.81 9.18 -22.28
C ASN A 118 -13.21 10.60 -22.29
N PHE A 119 -12.81 11.13 -21.13
CA PHE A 119 -12.12 12.41 -21.11
C PHE A 119 -10.68 12.23 -21.58
N ALA A 120 -10.28 13.03 -22.58
CA ALA A 120 -8.96 12.95 -23.20
C ALA A 120 -8.28 14.32 -23.16
N SER A 121 -7.55 14.62 -22.08
CA SER A 121 -6.98 15.97 -21.87
C SER A 121 -5.68 16.23 -22.66
N GLY A 122 -5.23 15.24 -23.44
CA GLY A 122 -4.05 15.31 -24.31
C GLY A 122 -2.79 15.72 -23.53
N ALA A 123 -2.12 16.78 -23.98
CA ALA A 123 -0.91 17.29 -23.33
C ALA A 123 -1.16 18.05 -22.01
N SER A 124 -2.41 18.12 -21.52
CA SER A 124 -2.74 18.59 -20.18
C SER A 124 -2.84 17.41 -19.22
N SER A 125 -2.58 17.62 -17.93
CA SER A 125 -2.74 16.55 -16.93
C SER A 125 -4.17 16.43 -16.41
N GLY A 126 -4.48 15.24 -15.86
CA GLY A 126 -5.79 14.85 -15.36
C GLY A 126 -6.72 14.58 -16.52
N GLY A 127 -6.94 13.32 -16.90
CA GLY A 127 -7.84 13.00 -18.00
C GLY A 127 -9.24 13.54 -17.71
N ALA A 128 -9.85 13.14 -16.60
CA ALA A 128 -11.15 13.67 -16.16
C ALA A 128 -11.06 14.86 -15.20
N ILE A 129 -10.14 14.82 -14.22
CA ILE A 129 -10.08 15.82 -13.12
C ILE A 129 -8.64 16.31 -12.92
N ASN A 130 -8.49 17.62 -12.74
CA ASN A 130 -7.24 18.23 -12.30
C ASN A 130 -7.43 19.02 -10.99
N VAL A 131 -6.96 18.46 -9.88
CA VAL A 131 -6.92 19.13 -8.57
C VAL A 131 -5.65 19.97 -8.49
N ASN A 132 -5.74 21.27 -8.75
CA ASN A 132 -4.64 22.21 -8.80
C ASN A 132 -4.51 23.00 -7.49
N GLY A 133 -4.28 22.29 -6.37
CA GLY A 133 -4.11 22.91 -5.05
C GLY A 133 -5.40 23.18 -4.27
N GLY A 134 -6.57 22.83 -4.83
CA GLY A 134 -7.83 22.77 -4.09
C GLY A 134 -8.12 21.39 -3.49
N THR A 135 -9.37 21.18 -3.07
CA THR A 135 -9.84 19.92 -2.48
C THR A 135 -10.89 19.26 -3.37
N PHE A 136 -10.74 17.95 -3.56
CA PHE A 136 -11.69 17.14 -4.31
C PHE A 136 -12.17 15.96 -3.46
N SER A 137 -13.48 15.76 -3.39
CA SER A 137 -14.07 14.58 -2.76
C SER A 137 -14.97 13.86 -3.75
N VAL A 138 -14.90 12.53 -3.80
CA VAL A 138 -15.78 11.74 -4.65
C VAL A 138 -16.26 10.48 -3.94
N SER A 139 -17.56 10.20 -4.08
CA SER A 139 -18.19 9.00 -3.53
C SER A 139 -19.08 8.27 -4.54
N GLY A 140 -19.07 6.94 -4.49
CA GLY A 140 -20.00 6.12 -5.28
C GLY A 140 -19.85 6.27 -6.79
N SER A 141 -18.69 6.72 -7.28
CA SER A 141 -18.51 7.14 -8.69
C SER A 141 -17.57 6.23 -9.45
N THR A 142 -17.70 6.22 -10.78
CA THR A 142 -16.83 5.46 -11.69
C THR A 142 -16.07 6.41 -12.61
N PHE A 143 -14.77 6.21 -12.74
CA PHE A 143 -13.91 6.85 -13.72
C PHE A 143 -13.45 5.77 -14.70
N THR A 144 -13.89 5.85 -15.95
CA THR A 144 -13.57 4.84 -16.97
C THR A 144 -13.06 5.43 -18.27
N ASP A 145 -12.08 4.78 -18.89
CA ASP A 145 -11.62 5.13 -20.24
C ASP A 145 -11.14 6.60 -20.36
N ASN A 146 -10.64 7.17 -19.26
CA ASN A 146 -10.08 8.51 -19.26
C ASN A 146 -8.60 8.47 -19.59
N VAL A 147 -8.16 9.41 -20.42
CA VAL A 147 -6.85 9.40 -21.04
C VAL A 147 -6.13 10.75 -20.89
N THR A 148 -4.83 10.70 -20.62
CA THR A 148 -3.92 11.85 -20.73
C THR A 148 -2.58 11.41 -21.34
N ASP A 149 -1.91 12.30 -22.08
CA ASP A 149 -0.52 12.07 -22.52
C ASP A 149 0.49 12.48 -21.42
N ARG A 150 0.01 12.84 -20.23
CA ARG A 150 0.82 13.26 -19.07
C ARG A 150 0.44 12.51 -17.79
N THR A 151 -0.06 13.19 -16.77
CA THR A 151 -0.14 12.63 -15.42
C THR A 151 -1.58 12.49 -14.99
N GLY A 152 -1.94 11.31 -14.49
CA GLY A 152 -3.26 10.96 -13.96
C GLY A 152 -4.28 10.73 -15.07
N GLY A 153 -4.39 9.49 -15.57
CA GLY A 153 -5.36 9.14 -16.61
C GLY A 153 -6.79 9.48 -16.24
N ALA A 154 -7.18 9.30 -14.97
CA ALA A 154 -8.43 9.85 -14.44
C ALA A 154 -8.19 11.19 -13.71
N ILE A 155 -7.34 11.18 -12.69
CA ILE A 155 -7.18 12.30 -11.76
C ILE A 155 -5.71 12.70 -11.62
N ARG A 156 -5.42 13.99 -11.79
CA ARG A 156 -4.16 14.57 -11.29
C ARG A 156 -4.41 15.37 -10.01
N ILE A 157 -3.60 15.10 -8.98
CA ILE A 157 -3.49 15.90 -7.75
C ILE A 157 -2.17 16.69 -7.78
N GLY A 158 -2.26 17.98 -8.09
CA GLY A 158 -1.15 18.92 -8.09
C GLY A 158 -0.67 19.29 -6.68
N SER A 159 0.30 20.20 -6.62
CA SER A 159 0.92 20.61 -5.37
C SER A 159 -0.08 21.25 -4.41
N ASN A 160 -0.05 20.83 -3.15
CA ASN A 160 -0.98 21.17 -2.06
C ASN A 160 -2.43 20.75 -2.33
N GLY A 161 -2.69 19.96 -3.37
CA GLY A 161 -4.02 19.41 -3.63
C GLY A 161 -4.34 18.27 -2.67
N SER A 162 -5.63 18.09 -2.39
CA SER A 162 -6.12 16.95 -1.61
C SER A 162 -7.25 16.26 -2.35
N ALA A 163 -7.24 14.92 -2.33
CA ALA A 163 -8.35 14.10 -2.81
C ALA A 163 -8.83 13.12 -1.73
N THR A 164 -10.14 13.05 -1.53
CA THR A 164 -10.80 11.98 -0.76
C THR A 164 -11.67 11.17 -1.70
N ILE A 165 -11.39 9.87 -1.79
CA ILE A 165 -12.05 8.94 -2.69
C ILE A 165 -12.66 7.83 -1.84
N ASN A 166 -13.98 7.68 -1.95
CA ASN A 166 -14.72 6.68 -1.19
C ASN A 166 -15.65 5.87 -2.10
N THR A 167 -15.71 4.55 -1.92
CA THR A 167 -16.67 3.68 -2.64
C THR A 167 -16.68 3.95 -4.15
N SER A 168 -15.51 4.16 -4.76
CA SER A 168 -15.39 4.59 -6.16
C SER A 168 -14.51 3.64 -6.94
N VAL A 169 -14.69 3.62 -8.25
CA VAL A 169 -14.01 2.69 -9.17
C VAL A 169 -13.25 3.49 -10.23
N PHE A 170 -11.98 3.15 -10.43
CA PHE A 170 -11.13 3.68 -11.49
C PHE A 170 -10.73 2.50 -12.37
N THR A 171 -11.29 2.43 -13.58
CA THR A 171 -11.01 1.32 -14.49
C THR A 171 -10.65 1.77 -15.89
N ASN A 172 -9.74 1.06 -16.57
CA ASN A 172 -9.37 1.34 -17.97
C ASN A 172 -8.89 2.78 -18.21
N ASN A 173 -8.39 3.47 -17.19
CA ASN A 173 -7.82 4.79 -17.36
C ASN A 173 -6.36 4.68 -17.78
N ASP A 174 -5.89 5.68 -18.51
CA ASP A 174 -4.57 5.65 -19.10
C ASP A 174 -3.86 7.00 -19.06
N GLY A 175 -2.69 7.03 -18.43
CA GLY A 175 -1.87 8.22 -18.32
C GLY A 175 -0.39 7.86 -18.33
N LEU A 176 0.48 8.75 -18.81
CA LEU A 176 1.92 8.50 -18.80
C LEU A 176 2.45 8.22 -17.38
N GLN A 177 2.08 9.02 -16.38
CA GLN A 177 2.34 8.72 -14.96
C GLN A 177 1.01 8.55 -14.24
N GLY A 178 0.79 7.41 -13.58
CA GLY A 178 -0.46 7.13 -12.88
C GLY A 178 -1.58 6.87 -13.87
N GLY A 179 -1.74 5.62 -14.30
CA GLY A 179 -2.80 5.26 -15.24
C GLY A 179 -4.18 5.66 -14.74
N ALA A 180 -4.45 5.50 -13.44
CA ALA A 180 -5.62 6.12 -12.82
C ALA A 180 -5.30 7.49 -12.21
N ILE A 181 -4.39 7.52 -11.24
CA ILE A 181 -4.17 8.69 -10.38
C ILE A 181 -2.71 9.06 -10.38
N ALA A 182 -2.42 10.36 -10.56
CA ALA A 182 -1.09 10.88 -10.33
C ALA A 182 -1.10 12.03 -9.33
N MET A 183 -0.12 12.07 -8.44
CA MET A 183 0.00 13.13 -7.45
C MET A 183 1.42 13.63 -7.21
N SER A 184 1.50 14.81 -6.63
CA SER A 184 2.75 15.45 -6.18
C SER A 184 2.71 15.67 -4.66
N THR A 185 3.30 16.77 -4.15
CA THR A 185 3.15 17.20 -2.74
C THR A 185 1.66 17.41 -2.44
N GLY A 186 1.01 16.56 -1.65
CA GLY A 186 -0.44 16.64 -1.39
C GLY A 186 -0.93 15.43 -0.61
N SER A 187 -2.25 15.30 -0.44
CA SER A 187 -2.84 14.14 0.23
C SER A 187 -3.86 13.38 -0.62
N LEU A 188 -3.87 12.06 -0.45
CA LEU A 188 -4.86 11.16 -1.01
C LEU A 188 -5.37 10.23 0.08
N LEU A 189 -6.68 10.25 0.33
CA LEU A 189 -7.37 9.24 1.13
C LEU A 189 -8.23 8.38 0.20
N LEU A 190 -7.88 7.11 0.06
CA LEU A 190 -8.61 6.12 -0.74
C LEU A 190 -9.25 5.09 0.20
N THR A 191 -10.59 5.00 0.17
CA THR A 191 -11.34 4.13 1.07
C THR A 191 -12.40 3.33 0.32
N ASN A 192 -12.55 2.04 0.63
CA ASN A 192 -13.61 1.19 0.05
C ASN A 192 -13.65 1.22 -1.49
N SER A 193 -12.51 1.43 -2.14
CA SER A 193 -12.44 1.80 -3.56
C SER A 193 -11.61 0.83 -4.36
N GLN A 194 -11.74 0.89 -5.69
CA GLN A 194 -11.07 0.03 -6.63
C GLN A 194 -10.28 0.85 -7.65
N ILE A 195 -9.01 0.54 -7.84
CA ILE A 195 -8.17 1.03 -8.92
C ILE A 195 -7.73 -0.18 -9.72
N THR A 196 -8.44 -0.46 -10.81
CA THR A 196 -8.28 -1.71 -11.55
C THR A 196 -8.11 -1.55 -13.04
N ASN A 197 -7.34 -2.42 -13.70
CA ASN A 197 -7.20 -2.39 -15.17
C ASN A 197 -6.74 -1.04 -15.73
N ASN A 198 -5.97 -0.26 -14.97
CA ASN A 198 -5.45 1.02 -15.45
C ASN A 198 -4.05 0.80 -16.02
N THR A 199 -3.72 1.59 -17.04
CA THR A 199 -2.47 1.42 -17.76
C THR A 199 -1.66 2.70 -17.71
N ALA A 200 -0.38 2.59 -17.38
CA ALA A 200 0.55 3.68 -17.63
C ALA A 200 1.23 3.44 -18.98
N SER A 201 0.64 4.00 -20.05
CA SER A 201 1.14 3.81 -21.41
C SER A 201 2.11 4.90 -21.85
N LEU A 202 3.06 4.51 -22.70
CA LEU A 202 3.98 5.44 -23.33
C LEU A 202 3.42 5.95 -24.65
N ARG A 203 2.56 6.97 -24.56
CA ARG A 203 2.10 7.68 -25.76
C ARG A 203 3.15 8.66 -26.29
N LEU A 204 3.88 9.35 -25.40
CA LEU A 204 4.92 10.32 -25.74
C LEU A 204 5.92 10.48 -24.57
N PHE A 205 7.23 10.40 -24.84
CA PHE A 205 8.39 10.71 -23.96
C PHE A 205 8.80 9.68 -22.88
N GLY A 206 10.09 9.32 -22.84
CA GLY A 206 10.71 8.39 -21.88
C GLY A 206 10.86 8.92 -20.45
N ALA A 207 9.74 9.21 -19.79
CA ALA A 207 9.71 9.54 -18.37
C ALA A 207 9.91 8.29 -17.49
N ALA A 208 10.55 8.46 -16.32
CA ALA A 208 10.62 7.48 -15.24
C ALA A 208 9.47 7.72 -14.23
N GLY A 209 9.10 6.68 -13.47
CA GLY A 209 8.07 6.73 -12.42
C GLY A 209 6.64 6.50 -12.91
N LEU A 210 6.45 5.50 -13.77
CA LEU A 210 5.16 5.17 -14.38
C LEU A 210 4.54 4.04 -13.56
N ALA A 211 3.47 4.32 -12.82
CA ALA A 211 2.66 3.28 -12.18
C ALA A 211 1.32 3.17 -12.91
N GLY A 212 0.91 1.96 -13.27
CA GLY A 212 -0.38 1.69 -13.90
C GLY A 212 -1.56 2.17 -13.04
N GLY A 213 -1.49 1.98 -11.72
CA GLY A 213 -2.49 2.47 -10.78
C GLY A 213 -2.25 3.92 -10.34
N ILE A 214 -1.42 4.07 -9.29
CA ILE A 214 -1.15 5.36 -8.63
C ILE A 214 0.33 5.73 -8.75
N SER A 215 0.64 6.92 -9.27
CA SER A 215 2.00 7.46 -9.27
C SER A 215 2.12 8.73 -8.42
N ALA A 216 3.03 8.74 -7.45
CA ALA A 216 3.12 9.80 -6.46
C ALA A 216 4.57 10.29 -6.22
N PHE A 217 4.79 11.60 -6.30
CA PHE A 217 6.12 12.21 -6.19
C PHE A 217 6.18 13.35 -5.18
N GLY A 218 7.40 13.70 -4.76
CA GLY A 218 7.64 14.94 -4.03
C GLY A 218 7.10 14.92 -2.60
N ALA A 219 7.25 13.79 -1.90
CA ALA A 219 6.76 13.64 -0.53
C ALA A 219 5.23 13.77 -0.38
N PRO A 220 4.45 12.90 -1.04
CA PRO A 220 3.01 12.80 -0.85
C PRO A 220 2.64 12.24 0.53
N ASN A 221 1.36 12.37 0.91
CA ASN A 221 0.76 11.64 2.02
C ASN A 221 -0.43 10.83 1.49
N ILE A 222 -0.31 9.50 1.48
CA ILE A 222 -1.31 8.59 0.95
C ILE A 222 -1.78 7.64 2.05
N THR A 223 -3.09 7.50 2.18
CA THR A 223 -3.72 6.48 3.00
C THR A 223 -4.68 5.66 2.14
N ILE A 224 -4.52 4.34 2.15
CA ILE A 224 -5.34 3.37 1.42
C ILE A 224 -5.94 2.43 2.45
N GLN A 225 -7.28 2.37 2.51
CA GLN A 225 -7.99 1.53 3.47
C GLN A 225 -9.11 0.75 2.78
N ASN A 226 -9.29 -0.52 3.12
CA ASN A 226 -10.41 -1.33 2.61
C ASN A 226 -10.51 -1.29 1.07
N SER A 227 -9.40 -1.22 0.37
CA SER A 227 -9.36 -0.91 -1.07
C SER A 227 -8.58 -1.95 -1.86
N ASP A 228 -8.86 -2.01 -3.16
CA ASP A 228 -8.24 -2.94 -4.10
C ASP A 228 -7.52 -2.16 -5.21
N ILE A 229 -6.22 -2.44 -5.37
CA ILE A 229 -5.38 -1.96 -6.46
C ILE A 229 -4.92 -3.17 -7.25
N SER A 230 -5.64 -3.51 -8.33
CA SER A 230 -5.38 -4.76 -9.04
C SER A 230 -5.39 -4.69 -10.55
N ASN A 231 -4.68 -5.61 -11.21
CA ASN A 231 -4.66 -5.70 -12.67
C ASN A 231 -4.19 -4.42 -13.36
N ASN A 232 -3.38 -3.59 -12.69
CA ASN A 232 -2.85 -2.38 -13.30
C ASN A 232 -1.51 -2.70 -13.98
N THR A 233 -1.28 -2.06 -15.12
CA THR A 233 -0.13 -2.34 -15.98
C THR A 233 0.71 -1.09 -16.17
N GLY A 234 1.98 -1.14 -15.83
CA GLY A 234 2.96 -0.17 -16.29
C GLY A 234 3.69 -0.72 -17.51
N GLU A 235 3.51 -0.13 -18.69
CA GLU A 235 4.13 -0.66 -19.92
C GLU A 235 5.66 -0.61 -19.86
N ARG A 236 6.23 0.31 -19.08
CA ARG A 236 7.69 0.51 -18.97
C ARG A 236 8.20 0.73 -17.56
N SER A 237 7.36 0.56 -16.55
CA SER A 237 7.71 0.66 -15.13
C SER A 237 6.60 0.00 -14.30
N ASN A 238 6.56 0.26 -13.00
CA ASN A 238 5.70 -0.36 -11.99
C ASN A 238 4.22 -0.57 -12.41
N GLY A 239 3.64 -1.70 -11.99
CA GLY A 239 2.24 -2.02 -12.28
C GLY A 239 1.26 -1.27 -11.39
N GLY A 240 1.39 -1.41 -10.06
CA GLY A 240 0.40 -0.94 -9.10
C GLY A 240 0.61 0.50 -8.64
N ILE A 241 1.53 0.68 -7.68
CA ILE A 241 1.77 1.95 -6.99
C ILE A 241 3.25 2.34 -7.07
N PHE A 242 3.51 3.60 -7.39
CA PHE A 242 4.83 4.22 -7.26
C PHE A 242 4.75 5.36 -6.24
N ILE A 243 5.69 5.39 -5.28
CA ILE A 243 5.86 6.50 -4.34
C ILE A 243 7.33 6.94 -4.24
N GLN A 244 7.56 8.25 -4.29
CA GLN A 244 8.87 8.86 -4.00
C GLN A 244 8.76 9.94 -2.91
N GLY A 245 9.50 9.73 -1.82
CA GLY A 245 9.39 10.54 -0.60
C GLY A 245 8.09 10.32 0.16
N GLY A 246 7.92 10.98 1.30
CA GLY A 246 6.61 11.10 1.96
C GLY A 246 6.16 9.82 2.65
N THR A 247 4.85 9.62 2.78
CA THR A 247 4.25 8.49 3.51
C THR A 247 3.19 7.78 2.71
N LEU A 248 3.19 6.45 2.77
CA LEU A 248 2.13 5.57 2.27
C LEU A 248 1.71 4.62 3.40
N ASP A 249 0.45 4.69 3.78
CA ASP A 249 -0.18 3.81 4.76
C ASP A 249 -1.25 2.96 4.08
N ILE A 250 -1.12 1.64 4.17
CA ILE A 250 -2.00 0.65 3.54
C ILE A 250 -2.54 -0.26 4.63
N ASP A 251 -3.86 -0.30 4.77
CA ASP A 251 -4.55 -1.03 5.84
C ASP A 251 -5.77 -1.77 5.27
N ASP A 252 -5.93 -3.04 5.64
CA ASP A 252 -7.05 -3.89 5.20
C ASP A 252 -7.29 -3.81 3.68
N SER A 253 -6.22 -3.89 2.88
CA SER A 253 -6.25 -3.60 1.45
C SER A 253 -5.49 -4.64 0.64
N SER A 254 -5.72 -4.64 -0.68
CA SER A 254 -5.10 -5.58 -1.60
C SER A 254 -4.36 -4.86 -2.73
N ILE A 255 -3.17 -5.35 -3.06
CA ILE A 255 -2.35 -4.92 -4.20
C ILE A 255 -2.03 -6.17 -5.02
N ASN A 256 -2.90 -6.51 -5.96
CA ASN A 256 -2.89 -7.85 -6.55
C ASN A 256 -2.78 -7.83 -8.08
N ASN A 257 -2.09 -8.81 -8.68
CA ASN A 257 -2.06 -9.00 -10.13
C ASN A 257 -1.60 -7.76 -10.92
N ASN A 258 -0.77 -6.90 -10.33
CA ASN A 258 -0.23 -5.75 -11.04
C ASN A 258 1.05 -6.16 -11.79
N GLU A 259 1.23 -5.58 -12.99
CA GLU A 259 2.27 -5.99 -13.92
C GLU A 259 3.14 -4.80 -14.33
N SER A 260 4.45 -4.90 -14.09
CA SER A 260 5.46 -4.08 -14.77
C SER A 260 5.95 -4.83 -16.00
N GLN A 261 5.71 -4.28 -17.19
CA GLN A 261 6.19 -4.84 -18.47
C GLN A 261 7.53 -4.22 -18.91
N GLY A 262 8.04 -3.24 -18.15
CA GLY A 262 9.29 -2.54 -18.43
C GLY A 262 10.53 -3.35 -18.08
N SER A 263 11.55 -3.28 -18.93
CA SER A 263 12.91 -3.72 -18.56
C SER A 263 13.59 -2.59 -17.77
N GLY A 264 13.70 -2.72 -16.45
CA GLY A 264 14.24 -1.71 -15.53
C GLY A 264 14.12 -2.15 -14.08
N GLU A 265 14.78 -1.50 -13.13
CA GLU A 265 14.68 -1.80 -11.68
C GLU A 265 13.32 -1.35 -11.12
N ASP A 266 12.24 -2.01 -11.56
CA ASP A 266 10.85 -1.66 -11.28
C ASP A 266 10.13 -2.76 -10.49
N GLY A 267 9.40 -2.43 -9.44
CA GLY A 267 8.55 -3.37 -8.71
C GLY A 267 7.23 -3.67 -9.43
N GLY A 268 6.69 -4.88 -9.31
CA GLY A 268 5.41 -5.26 -9.94
C GLY A 268 4.21 -4.62 -9.24
N GLY A 269 4.08 -4.88 -7.93
CA GLY A 269 3.01 -4.33 -7.09
C GLY A 269 3.31 -2.90 -6.66
N LEU A 270 4.35 -2.72 -5.84
CA LEU A 270 4.70 -1.46 -5.21
C LEU A 270 6.18 -1.10 -5.43
N GLN A 271 6.42 0.09 -5.99
CA GLN A 271 7.73 0.70 -6.10
C GLN A 271 7.86 1.83 -5.06
N ILE A 272 8.84 1.69 -4.18
CA ILE A 272 9.17 2.64 -3.13
C ILE A 272 10.53 3.25 -3.47
N ALA A 273 10.53 4.53 -3.79
CA ALA A 273 11.72 5.29 -4.16
C ALA A 273 12.14 6.25 -3.04
N SER A 274 13.30 6.88 -3.23
CA SER A 274 14.08 7.54 -2.19
C SER A 274 13.29 8.38 -1.17
N GLY A 275 13.47 8.07 0.12
CA GLY A 275 12.98 8.84 1.26
C GLY A 275 11.49 8.66 1.57
N ALA A 276 10.87 7.63 1.00
CA ALA A 276 9.49 7.26 1.34
C ALA A 276 9.46 6.36 2.58
N GLN A 277 8.44 6.55 3.42
CA GLN A 277 8.15 5.68 4.56
C GLN A 277 6.84 4.96 4.29
N VAL A 278 6.87 3.64 4.31
CA VAL A 278 5.71 2.81 3.96
C VAL A 278 5.36 1.88 5.11
N THR A 279 4.08 1.89 5.48
CA THR A 279 3.50 0.93 6.43
C THR A 279 2.39 0.16 5.73
N ILE A 280 2.42 -1.17 5.86
CA ILE A 280 1.45 -2.08 5.28
C ILE A 280 0.95 -2.99 6.38
N THR A 281 -0.35 -2.99 6.61
CA THR A 281 -0.96 -3.62 7.77
C THR A 281 -2.20 -4.41 7.36
N ASP A 282 -2.36 -5.63 7.88
CA ASP A 282 -3.58 -6.43 7.70
C ASP A 282 -3.98 -6.56 6.21
N SER A 283 -3.01 -6.68 5.30
CA SER A 283 -3.19 -6.52 3.85
C SER A 283 -2.68 -7.71 3.02
N GLU A 284 -2.90 -7.65 1.72
CA GLU A 284 -2.46 -8.65 0.73
C GLU A 284 -1.68 -8.00 -0.42
N ILE A 285 -0.55 -8.60 -0.81
CA ILE A 285 0.25 -8.20 -1.98
C ILE A 285 0.58 -9.46 -2.77
N ASN A 286 -0.31 -9.82 -3.70
CA ASN A 286 -0.28 -11.14 -4.32
C ASN A 286 -0.21 -11.11 -5.84
N ASP A 287 0.42 -12.13 -6.42
CA ASP A 287 0.43 -12.37 -7.87
C ASP A 287 0.95 -11.19 -8.70
N ASN A 288 1.75 -10.30 -8.12
CA ASN A 288 2.32 -9.18 -8.85
C ASN A 288 3.57 -9.63 -9.61
N THR A 289 3.73 -9.11 -10.82
CA THR A 289 4.80 -9.52 -11.73
C THR A 289 5.63 -8.33 -12.16
N ALA A 290 6.95 -8.45 -12.03
CA ALA A 290 7.91 -7.55 -12.64
C ALA A 290 8.62 -8.27 -13.80
N ALA A 291 8.72 -7.61 -14.96
CA ALA A 291 9.34 -8.18 -16.16
C ALA A 291 10.84 -8.50 -15.97
N SER A 292 11.41 -9.18 -16.96
CA SER A 292 12.83 -9.55 -16.91
C SER A 292 13.74 -8.29 -16.88
N GLY A 293 14.74 -8.35 -16.01
CA GLY A 293 15.63 -7.26 -15.60
C GLY A 293 15.17 -6.53 -14.34
N SER A 294 13.96 -6.79 -13.86
CA SER A 294 13.33 -6.07 -12.75
C SER A 294 13.43 -6.79 -11.40
N ARG A 295 13.13 -6.08 -10.32
CA ARG A 295 13.27 -6.56 -8.94
C ARG A 295 12.00 -6.30 -8.15
N GLY A 296 11.71 -7.13 -7.15
CA GLY A 296 10.58 -6.90 -6.23
C GLY A 296 9.24 -7.11 -6.90
N GLY A 297 8.85 -8.37 -7.15
CA GLY A 297 7.58 -8.70 -7.81
C GLY A 297 6.42 -8.09 -7.05
N GLY A 298 6.38 -8.29 -5.73
CA GLY A 298 5.45 -7.61 -4.82
C GLY A 298 5.91 -6.20 -4.50
N ILE A 299 7.04 -6.06 -3.80
CA ILE A 299 7.58 -4.78 -3.34
C ILE A 299 9.02 -4.60 -3.80
N HIS A 300 9.33 -3.44 -4.39
CA HIS A 300 10.70 -2.99 -4.59
C HIS A 300 10.94 -1.66 -3.86
N ALA A 301 11.86 -1.65 -2.90
CA ALA A 301 12.27 -0.45 -2.15
C ALA A 301 13.74 -0.11 -2.39
N GLN A 302 14.04 1.17 -2.66
CA GLN A 302 15.41 1.63 -2.95
C GLN A 302 15.80 2.94 -2.23
N THR A 303 17.07 2.99 -1.78
CA THR A 303 17.98 4.07 -1.31
C THR A 303 17.40 5.30 -0.56
N GLY A 304 18.25 6.03 0.18
CA GLY A 304 17.95 7.41 0.60
C GLY A 304 17.02 7.60 1.80
N GLY A 305 17.13 6.76 2.83
CA GLY A 305 16.32 6.86 4.06
C GLY A 305 14.91 6.30 3.90
N THR A 306 14.74 5.35 2.98
CA THR A 306 13.49 4.61 2.75
C THR A 306 13.32 3.52 3.82
N SER A 307 12.10 3.36 4.32
CA SER A 307 11.74 2.28 5.24
C SER A 307 10.40 1.63 4.87
N VAL A 308 10.32 0.32 5.10
CA VAL A 308 9.13 -0.50 4.85
C VAL A 308 8.82 -1.32 6.09
N THR A 309 7.65 -1.11 6.67
CA THR A 309 7.12 -1.92 7.77
C THR A 309 5.91 -2.70 7.29
N ILE A 310 5.94 -4.02 7.46
CA ILE A 310 4.90 -4.94 7.04
C ILE A 310 4.43 -5.72 8.26
N GLU A 311 3.15 -5.58 8.59
CA GLU A 311 2.54 -6.24 9.73
C GLU A 311 1.31 -7.03 9.31
N ARG A 312 1.16 -8.26 9.79
CA ARG A 312 -0.05 -9.06 9.62
C ARG A 312 -0.52 -9.15 8.16
N THR A 313 0.44 -9.19 7.24
CA THR A 313 0.21 -9.08 5.80
C THR A 313 0.67 -10.34 5.09
N THR A 314 -0.01 -10.70 4.02
CA THR A 314 0.37 -11.83 3.15
C THR A 314 1.00 -11.29 1.86
N ILE A 315 2.17 -11.82 1.50
CA ILE A 315 2.88 -11.52 0.25
C ILE A 315 3.10 -12.85 -0.47
N ASP A 316 2.21 -13.17 -1.41
CA ASP A 316 2.11 -14.49 -2.02
C ASP A 316 2.20 -14.48 -3.55
N GLY A 317 2.89 -15.46 -4.14
CA GLY A 317 2.81 -15.69 -5.58
C GLY A 317 3.44 -14.59 -6.46
N ASN A 318 4.24 -13.68 -5.90
CA ASN A 318 4.83 -12.61 -6.68
C ASN A 318 6.09 -13.08 -7.43
N THR A 319 6.32 -12.51 -8.62
CA THR A 319 7.39 -12.93 -9.53
C THR A 319 8.23 -11.74 -9.99
N ALA A 320 9.55 -11.87 -9.93
CA ALA A 320 10.51 -10.92 -10.52
C ALA A 320 11.81 -11.63 -10.93
N ASP A 321 12.75 -10.91 -11.54
CA ASP A 321 14.09 -11.48 -11.78
C ASP A 321 14.88 -11.63 -10.46
N GLY A 322 14.72 -10.73 -9.48
CA GLY A 322 15.31 -10.87 -8.13
C GLY A 322 14.43 -10.26 -7.04
N GLY A 323 14.42 -10.86 -5.84
CA GLY A 323 13.45 -10.47 -4.81
C GLY A 323 12.02 -10.73 -5.29
N GLY A 324 11.64 -12.00 -5.48
CA GLY A 324 10.34 -12.38 -6.05
C GLY A 324 9.19 -11.71 -5.30
N GLY A 325 9.20 -11.82 -3.97
CA GLY A 325 8.27 -11.12 -3.08
C GLY A 325 8.71 -9.68 -2.85
N ILE A 326 9.82 -9.53 -2.13
CA ILE A 326 10.35 -8.24 -1.66
C ILE A 326 11.80 -8.07 -2.12
N ASN A 327 12.11 -6.92 -2.69
CA ASN A 327 13.48 -6.46 -2.87
C ASN A 327 13.70 -5.14 -2.13
N VAL A 328 14.64 -5.13 -1.18
CA VAL A 328 15.07 -3.93 -0.47
C VAL A 328 16.54 -3.66 -0.78
N ALA A 329 16.79 -2.57 -1.49
CA ALA A 329 18.11 -2.09 -1.87
C ALA A 329 18.44 -0.83 -1.08
N GLU A 330 19.27 -0.95 -0.04
CA GLU A 330 19.65 0.18 0.84
C GLU A 330 18.44 0.86 1.51
N ALA A 331 17.44 0.06 1.87
CA ALA A 331 16.24 0.45 2.60
C ALA A 331 16.02 -0.49 3.79
N ASP A 332 15.47 0.03 4.88
CA ASP A 332 15.13 -0.77 6.05
C ASP A 332 13.82 -1.55 5.82
N LEU A 333 13.80 -2.78 6.31
CA LEU A 333 12.66 -3.69 6.21
C LEU A 333 12.36 -4.29 7.58
N THR A 334 11.12 -4.14 8.02
CA THR A 334 10.58 -4.83 9.20
C THR A 334 9.36 -5.64 8.78
N VAL A 335 9.38 -6.94 9.08
CA VAL A 335 8.30 -7.89 8.78
C VAL A 335 7.85 -8.55 10.08
N ILE A 336 6.59 -8.35 10.47
CA ILE A 336 6.05 -8.81 11.75
C ILE A 336 4.74 -9.57 11.50
N GLN A 337 4.57 -10.74 12.11
CA GLN A 337 3.32 -11.50 12.07
C GLN A 337 2.80 -11.78 10.64
N SER A 338 3.71 -11.89 9.68
CA SER A 338 3.40 -11.87 8.25
C SER A 338 3.81 -13.16 7.55
N THR A 339 3.22 -13.40 6.38
CA THR A 339 3.52 -14.58 5.56
C THR A 339 4.04 -14.15 4.21
N ILE A 340 5.24 -14.62 3.86
CA ILE A 340 5.86 -14.40 2.55
C ILE A 340 6.00 -15.76 1.91
N SER A 341 5.17 -16.05 0.91
CA SER A 341 5.09 -17.40 0.35
C SER A 341 4.99 -17.48 -1.15
N ASN A 342 5.42 -18.62 -1.71
CA ASN A 342 5.28 -18.95 -3.13
C ASN A 342 5.80 -17.86 -4.10
N ASN A 343 6.74 -17.03 -3.65
CA ASN A 343 7.32 -15.98 -4.49
C ASN A 343 8.50 -16.54 -5.29
N ASP A 344 8.69 -16.05 -6.51
CA ASP A 344 9.67 -16.59 -7.47
C ASP A 344 10.64 -15.51 -7.97
N ALA A 345 11.94 -15.74 -7.74
CA ALA A 345 13.04 -14.97 -8.29
C ALA A 345 13.68 -15.72 -9.47
N LEU A 346 13.22 -15.42 -10.68
CA LEU A 346 13.50 -16.19 -11.91
C LEU A 346 14.99 -16.29 -12.26
N ASN A 347 15.74 -15.19 -12.10
CA ASN A 347 17.13 -15.08 -12.56
C ASN A 347 18.11 -14.56 -11.48
N GLY A 348 17.62 -14.38 -10.26
CA GLY A 348 18.29 -13.73 -9.14
C GLY A 348 18.20 -14.55 -7.84
N GLY A 349 18.60 -13.93 -6.74
CA GLY A 349 18.45 -14.48 -5.38
C GLY A 349 17.26 -13.88 -4.65
N GLY A 350 16.89 -14.48 -3.51
CA GLY A 350 15.82 -13.99 -2.67
C GLY A 350 14.46 -14.24 -3.30
N GLY A 351 13.98 -15.48 -3.30
CA GLY A 351 12.63 -15.78 -3.78
C GLY A 351 11.59 -15.01 -2.98
N GLY A 352 11.65 -15.13 -1.65
CA GLY A 352 10.83 -14.34 -0.74
C GLY A 352 11.36 -12.92 -0.59
N ILE A 353 12.55 -12.76 -0.02
CA ILE A 353 13.16 -11.47 0.28
C ILE A 353 14.58 -11.41 -0.29
N SER A 354 14.90 -10.32 -0.97
CA SER A 354 16.26 -9.94 -1.33
C SER A 354 16.63 -8.62 -0.68
N ALA A 355 17.56 -8.68 0.27
CA ALA A 355 18.17 -7.52 0.89
C ALA A 355 19.63 -7.39 0.45
N ALA A 356 19.91 -6.48 -0.47
CA ALA A 356 21.26 -6.27 -1.00
C ALA A 356 21.57 -4.78 -1.11
N SER A 357 22.75 -4.34 -0.67
CA SER A 357 23.24 -3.01 -1.01
C SER A 357 23.91 -3.03 -2.38
N GLY A 358 23.73 -1.97 -3.18
CA GLY A 358 24.25 -1.87 -4.54
C GLY A 358 25.69 -1.35 -4.63
N ASP A 359 26.26 -0.88 -3.51
CA ASP A 359 27.55 -0.18 -3.46
C ASP A 359 28.28 -0.45 -2.12
N GLU A 360 29.60 -0.48 -2.14
CA GLU A 360 30.45 -0.68 -0.95
C GLU A 360 30.34 0.50 0.05
N ASP A 361 29.95 1.68 -0.45
CA ASP A 361 29.71 2.91 0.32
C ASP A 361 28.21 3.12 0.68
N ALA A 362 27.35 2.15 0.35
CA ALA A 362 25.92 2.24 0.59
C ALA A 362 25.57 2.31 2.08
N THR A 363 24.41 2.90 2.38
CA THR A 363 23.87 2.87 3.74
C THR A 363 23.48 1.42 4.07
N ARG A 364 24.01 0.89 5.18
CA ARG A 364 23.63 -0.45 5.67
C ARG A 364 22.13 -0.48 5.90
N ASN A 365 21.46 -1.41 5.23
CA ASN A 365 20.04 -1.71 5.42
C ASN A 365 19.86 -2.66 6.62
N THR A 366 18.80 -2.41 7.40
CA THR A 366 18.38 -3.28 8.51
C THR A 366 17.21 -4.14 8.06
N VAL A 367 17.28 -5.45 8.29
CA VAL A 367 16.19 -6.40 8.01
C VAL A 367 15.78 -7.09 9.30
N ILE A 368 14.55 -6.88 9.74
CA ILE A 368 13.97 -7.52 10.93
C ILE A 368 12.81 -8.39 10.48
N VAL A 369 12.83 -9.66 10.90
CA VAL A 369 11.74 -10.61 10.66
C VAL A 369 11.35 -11.23 12.01
N GLU A 370 10.15 -10.92 12.48
CA GLU A 370 9.66 -11.37 13.78
C GLU A 370 8.33 -12.09 13.64
N ASN A 371 8.15 -13.21 14.34
CA ASN A 371 6.87 -13.92 14.39
C ASN A 371 6.28 -14.18 13.00
N SER A 372 7.13 -14.48 12.01
CA SER A 372 6.71 -14.50 10.60
C SER A 372 7.04 -15.84 9.96
N THR A 373 6.31 -16.15 8.89
CA THR A 373 6.51 -17.37 8.10
C THR A 373 7.00 -17.01 6.70
N ILE A 374 8.16 -17.55 6.30
CA ILE A 374 8.71 -17.43 4.94
C ILE A 374 8.73 -18.82 4.34
N SER A 375 7.83 -19.12 3.40
CA SER A 375 7.60 -20.49 2.96
C SER A 375 7.38 -20.71 1.47
N GLY A 376 7.94 -21.78 0.91
CA GLY A 376 7.66 -22.16 -0.49
C GLY A 376 8.20 -21.18 -1.52
N ASN A 377 9.13 -20.28 -1.15
CA ASN A 377 9.69 -19.32 -2.08
C ASN A 377 10.83 -19.94 -2.88
N THR A 378 11.00 -19.49 -4.12
CA THR A 378 11.93 -20.09 -5.09
C THR A 378 12.88 -19.05 -5.67
N SER A 379 14.15 -19.41 -5.87
CA SER A 379 15.16 -18.54 -6.49
C SER A 379 16.12 -19.33 -7.37
N SER A 380 16.80 -18.67 -8.30
CA SER A 380 17.83 -19.32 -9.15
C SER A 380 19.26 -19.17 -8.62
N LEU A 381 19.59 -18.07 -7.93
CA LEU A 381 20.96 -17.75 -7.51
C LEU A 381 21.25 -17.92 -6.01
N GLY A 382 20.30 -18.32 -5.17
CA GLY A 382 20.50 -18.54 -3.73
C GLY A 382 19.57 -17.72 -2.83
N GLY A 383 19.33 -18.23 -1.62
CA GLY A 383 18.36 -17.66 -0.69
C GLY A 383 16.94 -17.77 -1.24
N GLY A 384 16.43 -18.99 -1.41
CA GLY A 384 15.04 -19.22 -1.81
C GLY A 384 14.07 -18.44 -0.93
N GLY A 385 14.26 -18.51 0.39
CA GLY A 385 13.52 -17.68 1.35
C GLY A 385 14.04 -16.25 1.40
N LEU A 386 15.26 -16.07 1.89
CA LEU A 386 15.89 -14.77 2.11
C LEU A 386 17.34 -14.77 1.64
N ILE A 387 17.77 -13.70 0.97
CA ILE A 387 19.18 -13.38 0.78
C ILE A 387 19.51 -12.04 1.43
N VAL A 388 20.61 -12.00 2.18
CA VAL A 388 21.16 -10.79 2.80
C VAL A 388 22.58 -10.59 2.28
N SER A 389 22.89 -9.41 1.75
CA SER A 389 24.17 -9.11 1.11
C SER A 389 24.70 -7.72 1.41
N ALA A 390 26.03 -7.58 1.34
CA ALA A 390 26.78 -6.33 1.27
C ALA A 390 26.53 -5.36 2.45
N GLY A 391 26.86 -5.80 3.67
CA GLY A 391 26.87 -4.96 4.87
C GLY A 391 25.49 -4.73 5.51
N ALA A 392 24.44 -5.35 5.00
CA ALA A 392 23.13 -5.36 5.65
C ALA A 392 23.22 -6.07 7.02
N SER A 393 22.51 -5.54 8.01
CA SER A 393 22.37 -6.13 9.34
C SER A 393 20.93 -6.53 9.61
N GLY A 394 20.70 -7.39 10.60
CA GLY A 394 19.34 -7.77 10.89
C GLY A 394 19.18 -8.84 11.95
N GLU A 395 17.92 -9.18 12.18
CA GLU A 395 17.51 -10.22 13.11
C GLU A 395 16.35 -11.03 12.52
N ILE A 396 16.39 -12.34 12.74
CA ILE A 396 15.22 -13.20 12.62
C ILE A 396 14.93 -13.75 14.02
N ASP A 397 13.78 -13.40 14.60
CA ASP A 397 13.31 -13.90 15.90
C ASP A 397 11.97 -14.63 15.72
N SER A 398 11.86 -15.81 16.33
CA SER A 398 10.57 -16.51 16.47
C SER A 398 9.87 -16.70 15.14
N SER A 399 10.62 -17.04 14.09
CA SER A 399 10.09 -17.12 12.73
C SER A 399 10.28 -18.52 12.16
N THR A 400 9.49 -18.86 11.16
CA THR A 400 9.56 -20.17 10.48
C THR A 400 9.93 -19.96 9.01
N ILE A 401 11.11 -20.45 8.62
CA ILE A 401 11.63 -20.39 7.25
C ILE A 401 11.59 -21.81 6.69
N ALA A 402 10.58 -22.13 5.88
CA ALA A 402 10.31 -23.51 5.49
C ALA A 402 10.13 -23.72 3.99
N ASP A 403 10.45 -24.92 3.49
CA ASP A 403 10.12 -25.34 2.13
C ASP A 403 10.59 -24.40 1.01
N ASN A 404 11.63 -23.60 1.25
CA ASN A 404 12.15 -22.68 0.24
C ASN A 404 13.21 -23.36 -0.64
N ASP A 405 13.21 -23.06 -1.95
CA ASP A 405 14.10 -23.70 -2.93
C ASP A 405 15.03 -22.69 -3.61
N SER A 406 16.29 -23.08 -3.77
CA SER A 406 17.29 -22.38 -4.55
C SER A 406 17.84 -23.30 -5.63
N GLY A 407 17.81 -22.86 -6.89
CA GLY A 407 18.50 -23.53 -8.01
C GLY A 407 20.03 -23.54 -7.88
N SER A 408 20.60 -22.71 -7.02
CA SER A 408 22.04 -22.72 -6.69
C SER A 408 22.32 -23.47 -5.38
N ALA A 409 23.58 -23.82 -5.11
CA ALA A 409 23.97 -24.52 -3.89
C ALA A 409 24.10 -23.62 -2.63
N ASN A 410 23.64 -22.37 -2.69
CA ASN A 410 23.89 -21.35 -1.66
C ASN A 410 22.63 -21.04 -0.84
N GLY A 411 22.19 -21.98 0.00
CA GLY A 411 21.11 -21.80 0.99
C GLY A 411 19.71 -21.73 0.37
N GLY A 412 18.88 -22.74 0.62
CA GLY A 412 17.48 -22.76 0.23
C GLY A 412 16.64 -21.81 1.06
N GLY A 413 16.85 -21.80 2.38
CA GLY A 413 16.14 -20.92 3.30
C GLY A 413 16.77 -19.53 3.34
N LEU A 414 18.06 -19.49 3.68
CA LEU A 414 18.79 -18.26 3.96
C LEU A 414 20.16 -18.26 3.28
N ARG A 415 20.51 -17.14 2.64
CA ARG A 415 21.84 -16.92 2.10
C ARG A 415 22.45 -15.62 2.61
N PHE A 416 23.71 -15.70 3.03
CA PHE A 416 24.53 -14.53 3.30
C PHE A 416 25.60 -14.34 2.22
N SER A 417 25.93 -13.08 1.94
CA SER A 417 27.18 -12.74 1.25
C SER A 417 28.23 -12.40 2.31
N THR A 418 29.41 -13.01 2.21
CA THR A 418 30.57 -12.76 3.10
C THR A 418 31.25 -11.41 2.86
N GLU A 419 30.70 -10.59 1.98
CA GLU A 419 31.28 -9.31 1.65
C GLU A 419 30.79 -8.24 2.65
N PHE A 420 31.74 -7.53 3.28
CA PHE A 420 31.57 -6.27 4.04
C PHE A 420 30.98 -6.32 5.48
N ASP A 421 31.39 -7.29 6.31
CA ASP A 421 31.08 -7.35 7.77
C ASP A 421 29.56 -7.23 8.09
N SER A 422 28.73 -8.02 7.40
CA SER A 422 27.30 -8.15 7.72
C SER A 422 27.14 -8.84 9.08
N THR A 423 26.37 -8.25 10.00
CA THR A 423 26.02 -8.88 11.29
C THR A 423 24.54 -9.24 11.28
N PHE A 424 24.23 -10.52 11.27
CA PHE A 424 22.87 -11.01 11.25
C PHE A 424 22.70 -12.06 12.35
N GLU A 425 21.74 -11.83 13.22
CA GLU A 425 21.41 -12.71 14.32
C GLU A 425 20.16 -13.52 13.98
N VAL A 426 20.19 -14.81 14.29
CA VAL A 426 19.02 -15.67 14.16
C VAL A 426 18.77 -16.30 15.53
N GLN A 427 17.56 -16.19 16.05
CA GLN A 427 17.20 -16.75 17.34
C GLN A 427 15.77 -17.27 17.35
N ASN A 428 15.52 -18.24 18.23
CA ASN A 428 14.21 -18.83 18.45
C ASN A 428 13.46 -19.24 17.17
N SER A 429 14.16 -19.60 16.09
CA SER A 429 13.57 -19.73 14.75
C SER A 429 13.72 -21.13 14.17
N ILE A 430 12.74 -21.55 13.38
CA ILE A 430 12.72 -22.84 12.69
C ILE A 430 13.20 -22.65 11.26
N PHE A 431 14.06 -23.56 10.84
CA PHE A 431 14.37 -23.78 9.45
C PHE A 431 14.22 -25.25 9.09
N SER A 432 13.33 -25.55 8.14
CA SER A 432 13.06 -26.93 7.74
C SER A 432 12.57 -27.06 6.30
N GLY A 433 12.90 -28.15 5.61
CA GLY A 433 12.45 -28.43 4.25
C GLY A 433 13.10 -27.56 3.18
N ASN A 434 14.11 -26.76 3.54
CA ASN A 434 14.77 -25.85 2.62
C ASN A 434 15.77 -26.58 1.72
N ILE A 435 15.71 -26.32 0.41
CA ILE A 435 16.47 -27.03 -0.62
C ILE A 435 17.39 -26.06 -1.37
N ALA A 436 18.64 -26.45 -1.57
CA ALA A 436 19.58 -25.78 -2.46
C ALA A 436 20.18 -26.79 -3.46
N ASN A 437 19.91 -26.59 -4.75
CA ASN A 437 20.34 -27.46 -5.85
C ASN A 437 19.99 -28.95 -5.60
N GLY A 438 18.75 -29.20 -5.15
CA GLY A 438 18.22 -30.53 -4.88
C GLY A 438 18.77 -31.23 -3.63
N ALA A 439 19.55 -30.54 -2.79
CA ALA A 439 20.01 -31.03 -1.50
C ALA A 439 19.42 -30.19 -0.36
N THR A 440 19.19 -30.82 0.79
CA THR A 440 18.83 -30.10 2.03
C THR A 440 19.95 -29.11 2.36
N ASN A 441 19.60 -27.84 2.41
CA ASN A 441 20.54 -26.79 2.77
C ASN A 441 19.76 -25.57 3.23
N THR A 442 19.74 -25.38 4.54
CA THR A 442 19.05 -24.27 5.15
C THR A 442 19.78 -22.95 4.98
N ILE A 443 21.07 -22.90 5.33
CA ILE A 443 21.87 -21.66 5.34
C ILE A 443 23.08 -21.83 4.41
N GLY A 444 23.29 -20.86 3.52
CA GLY A 444 24.45 -20.84 2.62
C GLY A 444 25.21 -19.53 2.60
N GLY A 445 26.49 -19.60 2.20
CA GLY A 445 27.32 -18.43 1.92
C GLY A 445 28.21 -17.96 3.07
N GLY A 446 29.15 -18.83 3.48
CA GLY A 446 30.37 -18.49 4.25
C GLY A 446 30.18 -17.94 5.68
N GLU A 447 31.07 -18.38 6.57
CA GLU A 447 30.92 -18.35 8.03
C GLU A 447 30.82 -16.93 8.64
N SER A 448 29.61 -16.44 8.94
CA SER A 448 29.40 -15.31 9.88
C SER A 448 27.94 -15.07 10.31
N VAL A 449 27.13 -16.11 10.50
CA VAL A 449 25.80 -15.97 11.13
C VAL A 449 25.94 -16.36 12.59
N ASP A 450 25.63 -15.42 13.48
CA ASP A 450 25.61 -15.68 14.92
C ASP A 450 24.21 -16.19 15.29
N SER A 451 24.18 -17.33 15.98
CA SER A 451 22.95 -17.78 16.62
C SER A 451 22.76 -17.03 17.94
N GLY A 452 21.62 -16.37 18.12
CA GLY A 452 21.16 -15.91 19.43
C GLY A 452 20.72 -17.07 20.34
N GLY A 453 20.64 -18.28 19.79
CA GLY A 453 20.25 -19.51 20.47
C GLY A 453 18.82 -19.93 20.18
N HIS A 454 18.49 -21.14 20.63
CA HIS A 454 17.15 -21.72 20.53
C HIS A 454 16.61 -21.83 19.10
N ASN A 455 17.47 -22.01 18.09
CA ASN A 455 17.03 -22.28 16.73
C ASN A 455 16.84 -23.78 16.48
N LEU A 456 15.99 -24.14 15.52
CA LEU A 456 15.84 -25.51 15.04
C LEU A 456 16.23 -25.59 13.57
N PHE A 457 17.17 -26.48 13.27
CA PHE A 457 17.58 -26.85 11.92
C PHE A 457 17.30 -28.33 11.70
N ASP A 458 16.63 -28.68 10.60
CA ASP A 458 16.45 -30.07 10.20
C ASP A 458 17.68 -30.69 9.52
N ASP A 459 18.74 -29.89 9.35
CA ASP A 459 20.06 -30.26 8.85
C ASP A 459 21.18 -29.88 9.84
N ASP A 460 22.41 -29.77 9.36
CA ASP A 460 23.57 -29.38 10.17
C ASP A 460 23.71 -27.86 10.39
N GLY A 461 22.72 -27.06 9.97
CA GLY A 461 22.66 -25.62 10.17
C GLY A 461 23.56 -24.81 9.22
N GLY A 462 24.16 -25.44 8.20
CA GLY A 462 24.85 -24.73 7.12
C GLY A 462 26.06 -23.88 7.55
N GLY A 463 26.67 -24.19 8.71
CA GLY A 463 27.83 -23.47 9.23
C GLY A 463 27.52 -22.27 10.12
N ILE A 464 26.29 -22.14 10.64
CA ILE A 464 25.94 -21.16 11.68
C ILE A 464 26.83 -21.36 12.94
N ILE A 465 27.19 -20.27 13.61
CA ILE A 465 27.90 -20.32 14.89
C ILE A 465 26.87 -20.68 15.96
N ALA A 466 26.85 -21.95 16.33
CA ALA A 466 25.91 -22.49 17.30
C ALA A 466 25.98 -21.79 18.67
N SER A 467 24.82 -21.65 19.29
CA SER A 467 24.62 -21.09 20.62
C SER A 467 23.78 -22.03 21.49
N VAL A 468 23.48 -21.60 22.72
CA VAL A 468 22.72 -22.41 23.67
C VAL A 468 21.29 -22.60 23.16
N GLY A 469 20.77 -23.83 23.28
CA GLY A 469 19.39 -24.15 22.92
C GLY A 469 19.20 -24.51 21.45
N ASP A 470 20.21 -24.34 20.59
CA ASP A 470 20.10 -24.74 19.19
C ASP A 470 19.96 -26.26 19.03
N LEU A 471 19.07 -26.65 18.12
CA LEU A 471 18.77 -28.02 17.75
C LEU A 471 19.17 -28.24 16.29
N PHE A 472 20.09 -29.17 16.04
CA PHE A 472 20.55 -29.52 14.69
C PHE A 472 20.13 -30.95 14.36
N ASN A 473 19.81 -31.20 13.09
CA ASN A 473 19.26 -32.47 12.60
C ASN A 473 18.02 -32.89 13.41
N ALA A 474 17.21 -31.90 13.80
CA ALA A 474 16.02 -32.08 14.63
C ALA A 474 14.75 -32.13 13.78
N ASP A 475 13.69 -32.75 14.30
CA ASP A 475 12.42 -32.86 13.58
C ASP A 475 11.49 -31.70 13.97
N ALA A 476 11.29 -30.78 13.04
CA ALA A 476 10.38 -29.67 13.22
C ALA A 476 8.90 -30.13 13.25
N ASP A 477 8.56 -31.30 12.68
CA ASP A 477 7.19 -31.82 12.53
C ASP A 477 6.19 -30.74 12.05
N LEU A 478 6.62 -29.91 11.09
CA LEU A 478 5.80 -28.83 10.55
C LEU A 478 4.60 -29.41 9.79
N GLN A 479 3.41 -28.92 10.12
CA GLN A 479 2.22 -29.14 9.32
C GLN A 479 2.23 -28.24 8.08
N PRO A 480 1.47 -28.56 7.02
CA PRO A 480 1.39 -27.71 5.83
C PRO A 480 1.02 -26.27 6.15
N LEU A 481 1.53 -25.32 5.35
CA LEU A 481 1.15 -23.91 5.44
C LEU A 481 -0.37 -23.78 5.28
N ALA A 482 -1.03 -23.25 6.30
CA ALA A 482 -2.49 -23.18 6.34
C ALA A 482 -2.99 -22.04 7.24
N ASP A 483 -4.29 -21.77 7.14
CA ASP A 483 -5.01 -20.97 8.13
C ASP A 483 -5.11 -21.77 9.45
N ASN A 484 -4.18 -21.50 10.37
CA ASN A 484 -4.20 -22.04 11.73
C ASN A 484 -4.73 -21.02 12.74
N GLY A 485 -5.54 -20.06 12.27
CA GLY A 485 -5.98 -18.89 13.02
C GLY A 485 -4.96 -17.76 13.01
N GLY A 486 -5.39 -16.58 13.44
CA GLY A 486 -4.59 -15.35 13.38
C GLY A 486 -4.82 -14.58 12.08
N PRO A 487 -3.98 -13.57 11.78
CA PRO A 487 -4.16 -12.71 10.61
C PRO A 487 -3.55 -13.28 9.32
N THR A 488 -2.60 -14.20 9.40
CA THR A 488 -1.85 -14.74 8.25
C THR A 488 -1.60 -16.24 8.40
N PHE A 489 -1.26 -16.92 7.30
CA PHE A 489 -1.04 -18.39 7.30
C PHE A 489 0.26 -18.77 8.00
N THR A 490 0.26 -19.89 8.71
CA THR A 490 1.42 -20.39 9.47
C THR A 490 1.66 -21.87 9.21
N HIS A 491 2.86 -22.35 9.54
CA HIS A 491 3.08 -23.78 9.74
C HIS A 491 2.83 -24.12 11.20
N ALA A 492 1.78 -24.90 11.49
CA ALA A 492 1.53 -25.39 12.85
C ALA A 492 2.56 -26.45 13.24
N LEU A 493 2.93 -26.51 14.52
CA LEU A 493 3.76 -27.59 15.05
C LEU A 493 2.92 -28.86 15.26
N GLY A 494 3.40 -29.98 14.75
CA GLY A 494 2.88 -31.29 15.08
C GLY A 494 3.24 -31.70 16.51
N ALA A 495 2.46 -32.62 17.09
CA ALA A 495 2.56 -32.97 18.51
C ALA A 495 3.87 -33.68 18.90
N LEU A 496 4.72 -34.04 17.93
CA LEU A 496 6.03 -34.65 18.16
C LEU A 496 7.19 -33.72 17.81
N SER A 497 6.92 -32.45 17.49
CA SER A 497 7.93 -31.47 17.14
C SER A 497 8.94 -31.26 18.27
N ASP A 498 10.23 -31.26 17.91
CA ASP A 498 11.32 -30.91 18.81
C ASP A 498 11.32 -29.40 19.18
N ALA A 499 10.54 -28.57 18.46
CA ALA A 499 10.39 -27.13 18.71
C ALA A 499 9.49 -26.80 19.91
N ILE A 500 8.72 -27.77 20.42
CA ILE A 500 7.76 -27.54 21.49
C ILE A 500 8.48 -27.41 22.84
N ASP A 501 8.19 -26.34 23.58
CA ASP A 501 8.72 -26.01 24.89
C ASP A 501 10.27 -25.93 24.92
N THR A 502 10.93 -25.67 23.79
CA THR A 502 12.40 -25.60 23.68
C THR A 502 12.93 -24.22 23.32
N GLY A 503 12.03 -23.26 23.10
CA GLY A 503 12.34 -21.90 22.71
C GLY A 503 12.71 -20.96 23.85
N SER A 504 13.13 -19.76 23.45
CA SER A 504 13.40 -18.60 24.30
C SER A 504 13.29 -17.32 23.48
N THR A 505 12.27 -16.51 23.77
CA THR A 505 12.09 -15.17 23.17
C THR A 505 11.45 -14.23 24.18
N SER A 506 11.61 -12.92 23.96
CA SER A 506 10.92 -11.88 24.71
C SER A 506 9.53 -11.55 24.18
N LEU A 507 9.17 -12.07 23.00
CA LEU A 507 7.88 -11.83 22.34
C LEU A 507 6.73 -12.49 23.13
N GLY A 508 5.70 -11.70 23.42
CA GLY A 508 4.56 -12.11 24.26
C GLY A 508 3.44 -12.83 23.51
N THR A 509 3.52 -12.89 22.18
CA THR A 509 2.58 -13.62 21.33
C THR A 509 3.32 -14.29 20.18
N ASP A 510 2.70 -15.29 19.57
CA ASP A 510 3.15 -15.88 18.30
C ASP A 510 2.64 -15.09 17.07
N GLN A 511 2.87 -15.60 15.86
CA GLN A 511 2.41 -15.00 14.60
C GLN A 511 0.91 -14.72 14.58
N ARG A 512 0.11 -15.58 15.23
CA ARG A 512 -1.34 -15.53 15.21
C ARG A 512 -1.89 -14.49 16.20
N GLY A 513 -1.02 -13.89 17.01
CA GLY A 513 -1.37 -13.05 18.14
C GLY A 513 -1.78 -13.86 19.38
N TYR A 514 -1.48 -15.17 19.41
CA TYR A 514 -1.86 -16.04 20.52
C TYR A 514 -0.78 -15.96 21.62
N LEU A 515 -1.18 -16.08 22.89
CA LEU A 515 -0.28 -15.84 24.03
C LEU A 515 0.92 -16.79 24.00
N ARG A 516 2.12 -16.23 24.20
CA ARG A 516 3.39 -16.94 24.38
C ARG A 516 4.04 -16.54 25.72
N PRO A 517 4.54 -17.49 26.53
CA PRO A 517 4.41 -18.94 26.39
C PRO A 517 3.08 -19.47 26.95
N VAL A 518 2.69 -20.68 26.55
CA VAL A 518 1.65 -21.48 27.24
C VAL A 518 2.24 -22.22 28.45
N SER A 519 3.34 -22.93 28.23
CA SER A 519 4.18 -23.56 29.25
C SER A 519 5.58 -22.99 29.22
N GLN A 520 6.32 -23.27 28.16
CA GLN A 520 7.57 -22.64 27.77
C GLN A 520 7.41 -22.17 26.33
N GLN A 521 8.22 -21.21 25.89
CA GLN A 521 8.14 -20.71 24.52
C GLN A 521 8.50 -21.84 23.55
N ASP A 522 7.80 -21.89 22.43
CA ASP A 522 8.20 -22.73 21.32
C ASP A 522 9.19 -21.99 20.41
N ILE A 523 10.00 -22.77 19.69
CA ILE A 523 10.83 -22.29 18.59
C ILE A 523 9.92 -22.02 17.38
N GLY A 524 10.13 -20.91 16.69
CA GLY A 524 9.43 -20.54 15.47
C GLY A 524 8.21 -19.65 15.68
N ALA A 525 7.47 -19.47 14.58
CA ALA A 525 6.36 -18.51 14.47
C ALA A 525 5.05 -18.94 15.14
N TYR A 526 4.99 -20.19 15.63
CA TYR A 526 3.76 -20.81 16.12
C TYR A 526 3.96 -21.29 17.57
N GLU A 527 2.98 -21.03 18.44
CA GLU A 527 2.95 -21.56 19.80
C GLU A 527 1.93 -22.72 19.93
N PHE A 528 2.42 -23.91 20.21
CA PHE A 528 1.65 -25.12 20.41
C PHE A 528 0.75 -25.02 21.64
N GLY A 529 -0.50 -25.43 21.47
CA GLY A 529 -1.49 -25.40 22.55
C GLY A 529 -1.95 -23.99 22.96
N ALA A 530 -1.51 -22.93 22.27
CA ALA A 530 -1.91 -21.57 22.61
C ALA A 530 -3.42 -21.37 22.46
N PRO A 531 -4.11 -20.89 23.52
CA PRO A 531 -5.54 -20.64 23.43
C PRO A 531 -5.80 -19.40 22.58
N ILE A 532 -6.93 -19.42 21.87
CA ILE A 532 -7.41 -18.27 21.10
C ILE A 532 -7.54 -17.06 22.06
N PRO A 533 -6.97 -15.89 21.73
CA PRO A 533 -7.12 -14.68 22.53
C PRO A 533 -8.61 -14.37 22.74
N GLU A 534 -9.04 -14.29 23.99
CA GLU A 534 -10.39 -13.82 24.31
C GLU A 534 -10.54 -12.39 23.76
N PRO A 535 -11.60 -12.09 22.97
CA PRO A 535 -11.79 -10.75 22.45
C PRO A 535 -11.86 -9.78 23.63
N THR A 536 -10.96 -8.80 23.66
CA THR A 536 -11.01 -7.77 24.70
C THR A 536 -12.40 -7.13 24.70
N THR A 537 -12.92 -6.75 25.87
CA THR A 537 -14.27 -6.17 26.01
C THR A 537 -14.49 -4.90 25.18
N TYR A 538 -13.43 -4.30 24.63
CA TYR A 538 -13.47 -3.23 23.62
C TYR A 538 -13.74 -3.73 22.19
N ALA A 539 -13.18 -4.88 21.79
CA ALA A 539 -13.41 -5.50 20.49
C ALA A 539 -14.83 -6.07 20.32
N LEU A 540 -15.53 -6.37 21.43
CA LEU A 540 -16.93 -6.79 21.40
C LEU A 540 -17.90 -5.68 21.00
N LEU A 541 -17.58 -4.40 21.23
CA LEU A 541 -18.41 -3.28 20.76
C LEU A 541 -18.23 -3.00 19.26
N THR A 542 -17.02 -3.17 18.72
CA THR A 542 -16.75 -3.00 17.28
C THR A 542 -17.16 -4.24 16.47
N SER A 543 -16.92 -5.45 16.99
CA SER A 543 -17.30 -6.70 16.31
C SER A 543 -18.81 -6.91 16.26
N LEU A 544 -19.61 -6.41 17.22
CA LEU A 544 -21.07 -6.46 17.09
C LEU A 544 -21.59 -5.55 15.96
N VAL A 545 -20.88 -4.44 15.66
CA VAL A 545 -21.20 -3.53 14.55
C VAL A 545 -20.76 -4.14 13.21
N VAL A 546 -19.58 -4.76 13.15
CA VAL A 546 -19.08 -5.44 11.94
C VAL A 546 -19.90 -6.71 11.65
N LEU A 547 -20.21 -7.54 12.65
CA LEU A 547 -21.03 -8.74 12.48
C LEU A 547 -22.46 -8.40 12.08
N SER A 548 -23.02 -7.27 12.55
CA SER A 548 -24.34 -6.82 12.08
C SER A 548 -24.30 -6.29 10.63
N MET A 549 -23.18 -5.74 10.16
CA MET A 549 -22.97 -5.40 8.75
C MET A 549 -22.72 -6.62 7.85
N VAL A 550 -21.97 -7.63 8.31
CA VAL A 550 -21.74 -8.89 7.58
C VAL A 550 -23.01 -9.74 7.50
N ILE A 551 -23.83 -9.77 8.56
CA ILE A 551 -25.13 -10.45 8.55
C ILE A 551 -26.13 -9.69 7.66
N LEU A 552 -26.04 -8.36 7.54
CA LEU A 552 -26.84 -7.60 6.56
C LEU A 552 -26.42 -7.89 5.11
N ARG A 553 -25.12 -8.06 4.84
CA ARG A 553 -24.62 -8.45 3.50
C ARG A 553 -25.08 -9.84 3.06
N ARG A 554 -25.32 -10.79 3.98
CA ARG A 554 -25.84 -12.14 3.63
C ARG A 554 -27.36 -12.25 3.55
N ARG A 555 -28.13 -11.18 3.79
CA ARG A 555 -29.61 -11.18 3.68
C ARG A 555 -30.18 -10.32 2.54
N CYS A 556 -29.32 -9.69 1.75
CA CYS A 556 -29.71 -8.89 0.57
C CYS A 556 -29.11 -9.40 -0.76
N ALA A 557 -28.68 -10.66 -0.81
CA ALA A 557 -28.39 -11.38 -2.06
C ALA A 557 -29.48 -12.43 -2.33
#